data_AF-C0ED91-F1
#
_entry.id   AF-C0ED91-F1
#
_cell.length_a   1.000
_cell.length_b   1.000
_cell.length_c   1.000
_cell.angle_alpha   90.00
_cell.angle_beta   90.00
_cell.angle_gamma   90.00
#
_symmetry.space_group_name_H-M   'P 1'
#
loop_
_entity.id
_entity.type
_entity.pdbx_description
1 polymer ?
#
loop_
_entity_poly.entity_id
_entity_poly.type
_entity_poly.pdbx_seq_one_letter_code
_entity_poly.pdbx_strand_id
1 'polypeptide(L)'
;MAPPYQGKTWTYNGKSITWIAPLHCLLLVGYDDNNYIFNDPLRTQAPTYYSKESVELAYNGISKQAMVIKEKAKPTITQQEYDAGVRVVFHQGEYYLDYTIPLDNLFHNAKAQCEDHRCMSWEQYCEWLQEISSLLTPSVSQHTGMQLGSFSWFYGQVNHNKAWDIKREARWKEALPNVAYLGATNKGFLYKGKKISAEDAGNIMFGYTGRATGFSDVTLYWGGGVAAQGSLNNSEVNTPPYYGDDVNDHEMIQYGYELFQSEYPNYPEVGFEGIPVEKGLLAAIGDIILNPGT
;
A
#
# COMPACT_ATOMS: atom_id res chain seq x y z
N MET A 1 -13.42 37.76 31.41
CA MET A 1 -13.49 36.30 31.66
C MET A 1 -13.44 36.05 33.16
N ALA A 2 -14.11 35.01 33.69
CA ALA A 2 -14.11 34.75 35.13
C ALA A 2 -12.75 34.11 35.55
N PRO A 3 -12.20 34.47 36.73
CA PRO A 3 -10.94 33.91 37.19
C PRO A 3 -11.09 32.43 37.57
N PRO A 4 -10.02 31.63 37.42
CA PRO A 4 -10.02 30.21 37.76
C PRO A 4 -10.00 30.00 39.28
N TYR A 5 -10.68 28.97 39.77
CA TYR A 5 -10.74 28.57 41.17
C TYR A 5 -10.77 27.05 41.32
N GLN A 6 -10.31 26.56 42.48
CA GLN A 6 -10.38 25.15 42.82
C GLN A 6 -11.83 24.74 43.09
N GLY A 7 -12.33 23.80 42.28
CA GLY A 7 -13.64 23.19 42.40
C GLY A 7 -13.58 21.93 43.26
N LYS A 8 -14.36 20.92 42.87
CA LYS A 8 -14.44 19.66 43.60
C LYS A 8 -13.12 18.88 43.52
N THR A 9 -12.78 18.23 44.62
CA THR A 9 -11.65 17.30 44.72
C THR A 9 -12.16 15.89 44.93
N TRP A 10 -11.57 14.92 44.25
CA TRP A 10 -11.86 13.49 44.45
C TRP A 10 -10.58 12.65 44.36
N THR A 11 -10.62 11.45 44.94
CA THR A 11 -9.50 10.51 44.91
C THR A 11 -9.76 9.42 43.87
N TYR A 12 -8.79 9.19 42.99
CA TYR A 12 -8.81 8.11 41.99
C TYR A 12 -7.45 7.41 41.96
N ASN A 13 -7.42 6.08 42.09
CA ASN A 13 -6.19 5.28 42.16
C ASN A 13 -5.15 5.81 43.17
N GLY A 14 -5.61 6.23 44.35
CA GLY A 14 -4.76 6.77 45.40
C GLY A 14 -4.22 8.19 45.15
N LYS A 15 -4.59 8.84 44.04
CA LYS A 15 -4.24 10.23 43.73
C LYS A 15 -5.42 11.15 43.97
N SER A 16 -5.16 12.29 44.63
CA SER A 16 -6.13 13.38 44.76
C SER A 16 -6.14 14.23 43.49
N ILE A 17 -7.31 14.47 42.91
CA ILE A 17 -7.54 15.24 41.70
C ILE A 17 -8.49 16.39 42.06
N THR A 18 -8.05 17.63 41.85
CA THR A 18 -8.87 18.83 42.03
C THR A 18 -9.24 19.41 40.68
N TRP A 19 -10.54 19.53 40.40
CA TRP A 19 -11.04 20.17 39.19
C TRP A 19 -10.89 21.69 39.27
N ILE A 20 -10.44 22.34 38.19
CA ILE A 20 -10.40 23.80 38.10
C ILE A 20 -11.65 24.30 37.38
N ALA A 21 -12.34 25.27 38.01
CA ALA A 21 -13.57 25.87 37.51
C ALA A 21 -13.42 27.40 37.36
N PRO A 22 -14.26 28.08 36.57
CA PRO A 22 -15.23 27.51 35.63
C PRO A 22 -14.52 27.03 34.36
N LEU A 23 -14.90 25.87 33.85
CA LEU A 23 -14.39 25.37 32.56
C LEU A 23 -15.35 25.80 31.45
N HIS A 24 -14.80 26.46 30.43
CA HIS A 24 -15.54 26.95 29.28
C HIS A 24 -14.65 26.91 28.04
N CYS A 25 -15.23 26.70 26.86
CA CYS A 25 -14.51 26.68 25.59
C CYS A 25 -15.01 27.81 24.70
N LEU A 26 -14.08 28.57 24.13
CA LEU A 26 -14.36 29.73 23.30
C LEU A 26 -13.56 29.65 22.00
N LEU A 27 -14.13 30.19 20.92
CA LEU A 27 -13.42 30.33 19.65
C LEU A 27 -12.77 31.71 19.58
N LEU A 28 -11.45 31.78 19.65
CA LEU A 28 -10.67 33.01 19.45
C LEU A 28 -10.72 33.41 17.97
N VAL A 29 -11.23 34.60 17.66
CA VAL A 29 -11.38 35.10 16.29
C VAL A 29 -10.55 36.34 15.98
N GLY A 30 -9.93 36.96 16.99
CA GLY A 30 -9.06 38.12 16.79
C GLY A 30 -8.58 38.74 18.09
N TYR A 31 -7.90 39.87 17.99
CA TYR A 31 -7.48 40.70 19.12
C TYR A 31 -7.32 42.15 18.67
N ASP A 32 -7.44 43.08 19.62
CA ASP A 32 -7.08 44.50 19.47
C ASP A 32 -5.99 44.87 20.48
N ASP A 33 -5.72 46.16 20.69
CA ASP A 33 -4.71 46.62 21.64
C ASP A 33 -4.97 46.14 23.08
N ASN A 34 -6.23 46.04 23.49
CA ASN A 34 -6.65 45.83 24.87
C ASN A 34 -7.36 44.49 25.11
N ASN A 35 -7.90 43.85 24.07
CA ASN A 35 -8.80 42.70 24.19
C ASN A 35 -8.41 41.54 23.27
N TYR A 36 -8.77 40.33 23.69
CA TYR A 36 -9.01 39.21 22.79
C TYR A 36 -10.50 39.14 22.43
N ILE A 37 -10.78 38.75 21.19
CA ILE A 37 -12.11 38.73 20.60
C ILE A 37 -12.52 37.28 20.41
N PHE A 38 -13.62 36.87 21.05
CA PHE A 38 -14.10 35.49 21.03
C PHE A 38 -15.54 35.37 20.53
N ASN A 39 -15.84 34.27 19.84
CA ASN A 39 -17.21 33.77 19.76
C ASN A 39 -17.47 32.89 21.00
N ASP A 40 -18.23 33.44 21.95
CA ASP A 40 -18.56 32.80 23.22
C ASP A 40 -19.99 32.21 23.15
N PRO A 41 -20.15 30.87 23.22
CA PRO A 41 -21.46 30.23 23.05
C PRO A 41 -22.43 30.46 24.22
N LEU A 42 -21.98 31.05 25.35
CA LEU A 42 -22.85 31.47 26.45
C LEU A 42 -23.32 32.92 26.33
N ARG A 43 -22.90 33.63 25.26
CA ARG A 43 -23.33 35.00 24.97
C ARG A 43 -24.32 35.00 23.83
N THR A 44 -25.33 35.87 23.94
CA THR A 44 -26.36 36.04 22.91
C THR A 44 -25.92 36.95 21.76
N GLN A 45 -24.76 37.59 21.88
CA GLN A 45 -24.18 38.47 20.86
C GLN A 45 -22.72 38.09 20.61
N ALA A 46 -22.36 37.99 19.33
CA ALA A 46 -21.00 37.72 18.86
C ALA A 46 -20.53 38.86 17.93
N PRO A 47 -19.25 39.26 17.97
CA PRO A 47 -18.20 38.74 18.86
C PRO A 47 -18.24 39.36 20.27
N THR A 48 -17.68 38.65 21.25
CA THR A 48 -17.50 39.12 22.63
C THR A 48 -16.05 39.53 22.88
N TYR A 49 -15.85 40.68 23.50
CA TYR A 49 -14.53 41.23 23.83
C TYR A 49 -14.22 40.92 25.30
N TYR A 50 -13.04 40.34 25.54
CA TYR A 50 -12.50 40.12 26.88
C TYR A 50 -11.13 40.77 26.98
N SER A 51 -10.88 41.51 28.07
CA SER A 51 -9.56 42.13 28.29
C SER A 51 -8.47 41.07 28.27
N LYS A 52 -7.31 41.41 27.68
CA LYS A 52 -6.15 40.51 27.59
C LYS A 52 -5.77 39.94 28.96
N GLU A 53 -5.70 40.79 29.97
CA GLU A 53 -5.43 40.41 31.36
C GLU A 53 -6.38 39.31 31.87
N SER A 54 -7.69 39.46 31.66
CA SER A 54 -8.67 38.47 32.15
C SER A 54 -8.58 37.13 31.44
N VAL A 55 -8.24 37.14 30.14
CA VAL A 55 -8.09 35.94 29.32
C VAL A 55 -6.80 35.22 29.67
N GLU A 56 -5.69 35.94 29.81
CA GLU A 56 -4.40 35.39 30.18
C GLU A 56 -4.44 34.77 31.59
N LEU A 57 -5.11 35.42 32.54
CA LEU A 57 -5.32 34.86 33.88
C LEU A 57 -6.08 33.52 33.83
N ALA A 58 -7.19 33.46 33.09
CA ALA A 58 -7.99 32.25 32.96
C ALA A 58 -7.25 31.14 32.19
N TYR A 59 -6.60 31.49 31.07
CA TYR A 59 -5.81 30.58 30.24
C TYR A 59 -4.67 29.95 31.04
N ASN A 60 -3.95 30.76 31.83
CA ASN A 60 -2.90 30.27 32.72
C ASN A 60 -3.43 29.31 33.79
N GLY A 61 -4.60 29.61 34.38
CA GLY A 61 -5.15 28.76 35.45
C GLY A 61 -5.69 27.41 35.00
N ILE A 62 -5.93 27.21 33.70
CA ILE A 62 -6.28 25.91 33.13
C ILE A 62 -5.10 25.25 32.38
N SER A 63 -3.87 25.62 32.72
CA SER A 63 -2.64 25.07 32.13
C SER A 63 -2.47 25.35 30.63
N LYS A 64 -2.94 26.52 30.16
CA LYS A 64 -2.67 27.03 28.81
C LYS A 64 -3.13 26.09 27.68
N GLN A 65 -4.36 25.59 27.78
CA GLN A 65 -4.94 24.67 26.78
C GLN A 65 -5.53 25.43 25.59
N ALA A 66 -5.05 25.14 24.38
CA ALA A 66 -5.58 25.69 23.12
C ALA A 66 -5.56 24.65 21.99
N MET A 67 -6.51 24.74 21.07
CA MET A 67 -6.56 23.96 19.83
C MET A 67 -6.55 24.91 18.63
N VAL A 68 -5.77 24.57 17.61
CA VAL A 68 -5.68 25.35 16.37
C VAL A 68 -6.07 24.45 15.21
N ILE A 69 -7.01 24.91 14.38
CA ILE A 69 -7.33 24.30 13.10
C ILE A 69 -6.51 25.05 12.04
N LYS A 70 -5.61 24.34 11.34
CA LYS A 70 -4.83 24.91 10.24
C LYS A 70 -5.34 24.32 8.93
N GLU A 71 -5.45 25.15 7.90
CA GLU A 71 -5.62 24.65 6.54
C GLU A 71 -4.39 23.84 6.15
N LYS A 72 -4.57 22.57 5.78
CA LYS A 72 -3.49 21.74 5.26
C LYS A 72 -3.32 22.09 3.78
N ALA A 73 -2.15 22.62 3.43
CA ALA A 73 -1.87 23.06 2.06
C ALA A 73 -2.12 21.91 1.07
N LYS A 74 -2.87 22.21 0.00
CA LYS A 74 -3.04 21.29 -1.13
C LYS A 74 -1.67 21.05 -1.79
N PRO A 75 -1.23 19.79 -1.97
CA PRO A 75 -0.01 19.49 -2.71
C PRO A 75 -0.06 20.12 -4.10
N THR A 76 1.06 20.70 -4.52
CA THR A 76 1.23 21.15 -5.91
C THR A 76 1.93 20.03 -6.67
N ILE A 77 1.41 19.69 -7.85
CA ILE A 77 2.04 18.76 -8.79
C ILE A 77 2.51 19.53 -10.01
N THR A 78 3.60 19.07 -10.59
CA THR A 78 4.13 19.57 -11.87
C THR A 78 3.24 19.16 -13.03
N GLN A 79 3.38 19.84 -14.18
CA GLN A 79 2.68 19.43 -15.40
C GLN A 79 3.07 18.01 -15.83
N GLN A 80 4.35 17.65 -15.67
CA GLN A 80 4.86 16.31 -16.00
C GLN A 80 4.22 15.21 -15.13
N GLU A 81 4.04 15.46 -13.83
CA GLU A 81 3.31 14.55 -12.94
C GLU A 81 1.83 14.42 -13.33
N TYR A 82 1.18 15.54 -13.65
CA TYR A 82 -0.21 15.52 -14.13
C TYR A 82 -0.37 14.72 -15.43
N ASP A 83 0.54 14.93 -16.37
CA ASP A 83 0.58 14.22 -17.66
C ASP A 83 0.87 12.72 -17.48
N ALA A 84 1.69 12.36 -16.49
CA ALA A 84 1.92 10.98 -16.07
C ALA A 84 0.70 10.34 -15.35
N GLY A 85 -0.36 11.11 -15.11
CA GLY A 85 -1.61 10.61 -14.53
C GLY A 85 -1.75 10.84 -13.03
N VAL A 86 -0.81 11.51 -12.37
CA VAL A 86 -0.92 11.85 -10.94
C VAL A 86 -2.07 12.83 -10.73
N ARG A 87 -2.89 12.59 -9.71
CA ARG A 87 -3.98 13.51 -9.30
C ARG A 87 -3.81 13.91 -7.85
N VAL A 88 -4.35 15.07 -7.48
CA VAL A 88 -4.47 15.49 -6.07
C VAL A 88 -5.90 15.26 -5.63
N VAL A 89 -6.11 14.38 -4.66
CA VAL A 89 -7.45 13.96 -4.20
C VAL A 89 -7.60 14.29 -2.72
N PHE A 90 -8.78 14.75 -2.32
CA PHE A 90 -9.13 14.92 -0.91
C PHE A 90 -9.77 13.63 -0.38
N HIS A 91 -9.13 12.99 0.59
CA HIS A 91 -9.54 11.70 1.14
C HIS A 91 -9.41 11.71 2.67
N GLN A 92 -10.48 11.35 3.38
CA GLN A 92 -10.53 11.27 4.85
C GLN A 92 -10.01 12.53 5.58
N GLY A 93 -10.32 13.72 5.06
CA GLY A 93 -9.97 14.99 5.71
C GLY A 93 -8.58 15.53 5.33
N GLU A 94 -7.83 14.87 4.44
CA GLU A 94 -6.53 15.34 3.98
C GLU A 94 -6.35 15.21 2.47
N TYR A 95 -5.44 15.99 1.90
CA TYR A 95 -5.05 15.86 0.50
C TYR A 95 -3.94 14.80 0.34
N TYR A 96 -4.10 13.95 -0.67
CA TYR A 96 -3.12 12.94 -1.08
C TYR A 96 -2.83 13.06 -2.57
N LEU A 97 -1.64 12.58 -2.97
CA LEU A 97 -1.39 12.23 -4.35
C LEU A 97 -2.06 10.88 -4.65
N ASP A 98 -2.75 10.79 -5.77
CA ASP A 98 -3.39 9.57 -6.26
C ASP A 98 -2.62 9.09 -7.49
N TYR A 99 -2.07 7.88 -7.37
CA TYR A 99 -1.22 7.21 -8.35
C TYR A 99 -1.95 6.09 -9.09
N THR A 100 -3.29 6.04 -9.02
CA THR A 100 -4.10 5.00 -9.68
C THR A 100 -3.79 4.88 -11.17
N ILE A 101 -3.83 5.99 -11.91
CA ILE A 101 -3.58 5.98 -13.36
C ILE A 101 -2.16 5.49 -13.70
N PRO A 102 -1.08 6.06 -13.14
CA PRO A 102 0.27 5.60 -13.46
C PRO A 102 0.52 4.14 -13.08
N LEU A 103 0.00 3.68 -11.93
CA LEU A 103 0.16 2.29 -11.50
C LEU A 103 -0.66 1.32 -12.36
N ASP A 104 -1.91 1.66 -12.72
CA ASP A 104 -2.72 0.84 -13.62
C ASP A 104 -2.04 0.69 -14.99
N ASN A 105 -1.50 1.79 -15.54
CA ASN A 105 -0.74 1.74 -16.79
C ASN A 105 0.50 0.82 -16.68
N LEU A 106 1.23 0.88 -15.57
CA LEU A 106 2.36 0.00 -15.32
C LEU A 106 1.93 -1.47 -15.26
N PHE A 107 0.84 -1.77 -14.56
CA PHE A 107 0.33 -3.14 -14.40
C PHE A 107 -0.20 -3.71 -15.71
N HIS A 108 -0.92 -2.91 -16.50
CA HIS A 108 -1.40 -3.30 -17.83
C HIS A 108 -0.24 -3.56 -18.81
N ASN A 109 0.81 -2.75 -18.77
CA ASN A 109 2.02 -2.97 -19.58
C ASN A 109 2.78 -4.23 -19.14
N ALA A 110 2.83 -4.52 -17.84
CA ALA A 110 3.46 -5.73 -17.32
C ALA A 110 2.67 -6.99 -17.69
N LYS A 111 1.33 -6.94 -17.64
CA LYS A 111 0.44 -8.04 -18.08
C LYS A 111 0.75 -8.50 -19.51
N ALA A 112 0.95 -7.58 -20.45
CA ALA A 112 1.24 -7.95 -21.83
C ALA A 112 2.50 -8.82 -21.94
N GLN A 113 3.52 -8.55 -21.12
CA GLN A 113 4.74 -9.36 -21.07
C GLN A 113 4.51 -10.73 -20.40
N CYS A 114 3.59 -10.80 -19.44
CA CYS A 114 3.17 -12.05 -18.81
C CYS A 114 2.46 -12.99 -19.80
N GLU A 115 1.70 -12.45 -20.76
CA GLU A 115 1.01 -13.25 -21.78
C GLU A 115 2.00 -13.98 -22.71
N ASP A 116 3.13 -13.34 -23.03
CA ASP A 116 4.21 -13.95 -23.82
C ASP A 116 4.95 -15.07 -23.08
N HIS A 117 4.87 -15.09 -21.74
CA HIS A 117 5.57 -16.03 -20.85
C HIS A 117 4.59 -16.83 -19.99
N ARG A 118 3.40 -17.07 -20.53
CA ARG A 118 2.30 -17.65 -19.79
C ARG A 118 2.59 -19.08 -19.35
N CYS A 119 2.43 -19.32 -18.06
CA CYS A 119 2.38 -20.63 -17.46
C CYS A 119 1.02 -21.26 -17.74
N MET A 120 1.00 -22.33 -18.53
CA MET A 120 -0.23 -23.03 -18.95
C MET A 120 -0.43 -24.35 -18.20
N SER A 121 -1.70 -24.73 -18.00
CA SER A 121 -2.05 -26.10 -17.58
C SER A 121 -1.72 -27.09 -18.70
N TRP A 122 -1.77 -28.39 -18.41
CA TRP A 122 -1.55 -29.41 -19.44
C TRP A 122 -2.58 -29.31 -20.57
N GLU A 123 -3.85 -29.09 -20.23
CA GLU A 123 -4.97 -28.94 -21.16
C GLU A 123 -4.75 -27.70 -22.03
N GLN A 124 -4.47 -26.55 -21.42
CA GLN A 124 -4.20 -25.30 -22.13
C GLN A 124 -3.01 -25.43 -23.09
N TYR A 125 -1.94 -26.10 -22.66
CA TYR A 125 -0.77 -26.37 -23.50
C TYR A 125 -1.12 -27.26 -24.70
N CYS A 126 -1.93 -28.29 -24.49
CA CYS A 126 -2.37 -29.18 -25.56
C CYS A 126 -3.26 -28.44 -26.58
N GLU A 127 -4.17 -27.60 -26.12
CA GLU A 127 -5.03 -26.76 -26.97
C GLU A 127 -4.19 -25.77 -27.79
N TRP A 128 -3.30 -25.03 -27.13
CA TRP A 128 -2.39 -24.08 -27.77
C TRP A 128 -1.51 -24.73 -28.86
N LEU A 129 -0.97 -25.93 -28.61
CA LEU A 129 -0.20 -26.66 -29.62
C LEU A 129 -1.02 -27.03 -30.85
N GLN A 130 -2.28 -27.44 -30.65
CA GLN A 130 -3.19 -27.80 -31.75
C GLN A 130 -3.59 -26.58 -32.57
N GLU A 131 -3.73 -25.40 -31.95
CA GLU A 131 -3.96 -24.13 -32.65
C GLU A 131 -2.78 -23.74 -33.54
N ILE A 132 -1.54 -24.01 -33.10
CA ILE A 132 -0.35 -23.75 -33.91
C ILE A 132 -0.28 -24.71 -35.10
N SER A 133 -0.43 -26.01 -34.84
CA SER A 133 -0.37 -27.03 -35.88
C SER A 133 -0.91 -28.36 -35.38
N SER A 134 -1.81 -28.95 -36.15
CA SER A 134 -2.33 -30.30 -35.91
C SER A 134 -1.28 -31.42 -36.06
N LEU A 135 -0.07 -31.10 -36.53
CA LEU A 135 1.05 -32.04 -36.64
C LEU A 135 1.91 -32.11 -35.37
N LEU A 136 1.75 -31.17 -34.44
CA LEU A 136 2.49 -31.17 -33.19
C LEU A 136 1.85 -32.15 -32.20
N THR A 137 2.68 -33.00 -31.60
CA THR A 137 2.25 -33.91 -30.54
C THR A 137 2.64 -33.33 -29.18
N PRO A 138 1.70 -33.12 -28.24
CA PRO A 138 2.03 -32.64 -26.91
C PRO A 138 3.02 -33.56 -26.18
N SER A 139 4.02 -32.95 -25.53
CA SER A 139 5.00 -33.66 -24.70
C SER A 139 4.99 -33.11 -23.28
N VAL A 140 4.93 -34.02 -22.30
CA VAL A 140 5.05 -33.69 -20.88
C VAL A 140 6.37 -32.96 -20.59
N SER A 141 7.48 -33.37 -21.22
CA SER A 141 8.78 -32.71 -21.01
C SER A 141 8.80 -31.27 -21.51
N GLN A 142 8.13 -30.99 -22.63
CA GLN A 142 8.03 -29.64 -23.17
C GLN A 142 7.09 -28.76 -22.35
N HIS A 143 5.96 -29.33 -21.87
CA HIS A 143 5.07 -28.65 -20.94
C HIS A 143 5.78 -28.28 -19.62
N THR A 144 6.52 -29.22 -19.02
CA THR A 144 7.35 -28.94 -17.85
C THR A 144 8.41 -27.87 -18.16
N GLY A 145 9.04 -27.93 -19.33
CA GLY A 145 9.99 -26.91 -19.78
C GLY A 145 9.37 -25.51 -19.90
N MET A 146 8.14 -25.42 -20.40
CA MET A 146 7.38 -24.16 -20.47
C MET A 146 7.04 -23.62 -19.08
N GLN A 147 6.58 -24.47 -18.15
CA GLN A 147 6.30 -24.04 -16.78
C GLN A 147 7.58 -23.52 -16.10
N LEU A 148 8.70 -24.24 -16.23
CA LEU A 148 10.01 -23.80 -15.72
C LEU A 148 10.48 -22.47 -16.35
N GLY A 149 10.30 -22.31 -17.66
CA GLY A 149 10.61 -21.07 -18.36
C GLY A 149 9.79 -19.89 -17.84
N SER A 150 8.51 -20.11 -17.56
CA SER A 150 7.60 -19.11 -17.01
C SER A 150 8.04 -18.67 -15.61
N PHE A 151 8.37 -19.62 -14.72
CA PHE A 151 8.93 -19.32 -13.39
C PHE A 151 10.27 -18.58 -13.47
N SER A 152 11.18 -19.03 -14.33
CA SER A 152 12.50 -18.42 -14.51
C SER A 152 12.39 -16.97 -14.99
N TRP A 153 11.55 -16.73 -15.99
CA TRP A 153 11.31 -15.41 -16.53
C TRP A 153 10.68 -14.48 -15.47
N PHE A 154 9.63 -14.94 -14.80
CA PHE A 154 8.92 -14.16 -13.79
C PHE A 154 9.86 -13.76 -12.64
N TYR A 155 10.65 -14.72 -12.13
CA TYR A 155 11.69 -14.46 -11.14
C TYR A 155 12.68 -13.40 -11.61
N GLY A 156 13.09 -13.46 -12.89
CA GLY A 156 13.95 -12.45 -13.52
C GLY A 156 13.38 -11.03 -13.51
N GLN A 157 12.05 -10.86 -13.39
CA GLN A 157 11.39 -9.55 -13.32
C GLN A 157 11.24 -9.02 -11.89
N VAL A 158 10.88 -9.90 -10.95
CA VAL A 158 10.46 -9.52 -9.58
C VAL A 158 11.56 -9.60 -8.53
N ASN A 159 12.71 -10.22 -8.85
CA ASN A 159 13.80 -10.39 -7.91
C ASN A 159 14.48 -9.04 -7.54
N HIS A 160 15.34 -9.08 -6.54
CA HIS A 160 16.08 -7.94 -6.01
C HIS A 160 16.73 -7.10 -7.12
N ASN A 161 16.43 -5.81 -7.13
CA ASN A 161 16.97 -4.82 -8.07
C ASN A 161 16.63 -5.09 -9.56
N LYS A 162 15.61 -5.92 -9.83
CA LYS A 162 15.06 -6.12 -11.18
C LYS A 162 13.99 -5.09 -11.51
N ALA A 163 13.53 -5.11 -12.76
CA ALA A 163 12.68 -4.06 -13.33
C ALA A 163 11.38 -3.82 -12.53
N TRP A 164 10.82 -4.87 -11.93
CA TRP A 164 9.56 -4.78 -11.17
C TRP A 164 9.76 -4.61 -9.65
N ASP A 165 11.00 -4.45 -9.19
CA ASP A 165 11.31 -4.13 -7.79
C ASP A 165 11.09 -2.63 -7.48
N ILE A 166 9.87 -2.15 -7.77
CA ILE A 166 9.49 -0.72 -7.74
C ILE A 166 9.50 -0.11 -6.35
N LYS A 167 9.61 -0.92 -5.28
CA LYS A 167 9.87 -0.42 -3.92
C LYS A 167 11.21 0.29 -3.77
N ARG A 168 12.10 0.21 -4.77
CA ARG A 168 13.36 0.97 -4.83
C ARG A 168 13.19 2.24 -5.64
N GLU A 169 13.74 3.34 -5.15
CA GLU A 169 13.67 4.63 -5.83
C GLU A 169 14.18 4.61 -7.28
N ALA A 170 15.30 3.91 -7.54
CA ALA A 170 15.86 3.83 -8.89
C ALA A 170 14.90 3.11 -9.86
N ARG A 171 14.37 1.96 -9.44
CA ARG A 171 13.42 1.16 -10.24
C ARG A 171 12.06 1.87 -10.36
N TRP A 172 11.62 2.57 -9.32
CA TRP A 172 10.43 3.42 -9.35
C TRP A 172 10.53 4.50 -10.44
N LYS A 173 11.65 5.23 -10.48
CA LYS A 173 11.86 6.30 -11.48
C LYS A 173 11.93 5.77 -12.91
N GLU A 174 12.44 4.55 -13.09
CA GLU A 174 12.48 3.87 -14.38
C GLU A 174 11.08 3.40 -14.82
N ALA A 175 10.31 2.78 -13.91
CA ALA A 175 8.99 2.23 -14.19
C ALA A 175 7.90 3.31 -14.31
N LEU A 176 8.02 4.39 -13.54
CA LEU A 176 7.04 5.47 -13.42
C LEU A 176 7.73 6.83 -13.62
N PRO A 177 8.18 7.15 -14.85
CA PRO A 177 8.82 8.42 -15.13
C PRO A 177 7.87 9.58 -14.80
N ASN A 178 8.41 10.61 -14.14
CA ASN A 178 7.65 11.78 -13.67
C ASN A 178 6.62 11.49 -12.57
N VAL A 179 6.71 10.37 -11.85
CA VAL A 179 5.91 10.12 -10.64
C VAL A 179 6.82 10.15 -9.42
N ALA A 180 6.55 11.06 -8.48
CA ALA A 180 7.39 11.23 -7.30
C ALA A 180 7.44 9.96 -6.42
N TYR A 181 8.66 9.54 -6.06
CA TYR A 181 8.87 8.48 -5.09
C TYR A 181 8.77 9.05 -3.66
N LEU A 182 7.82 8.54 -2.88
CA LEU A 182 7.52 9.07 -1.53
C LEU A 182 8.16 8.26 -0.39
N GLY A 183 9.03 7.31 -0.73
CA GLY A 183 9.66 6.37 0.20
C GLY A 183 9.06 4.95 0.09
N ALA A 184 9.85 3.96 0.52
CA ALA A 184 9.49 2.54 0.40
C ALA A 184 8.26 2.21 1.26
N THR A 185 8.32 2.57 2.55
CA THR A 185 7.34 2.18 3.57
C THR A 185 6.37 3.30 3.96
N ASN A 186 6.59 4.51 3.46
CA ASN A 186 5.71 5.65 3.72
C ASN A 186 4.40 5.46 2.95
N LYS A 187 3.27 5.26 3.65
CA LYS A 187 1.92 5.20 3.04
C LYS A 187 1.46 6.60 2.62
N GLY A 188 2.19 7.18 1.67
CA GLY A 188 2.14 8.59 1.28
C GLY A 188 1.21 8.91 0.13
N PHE A 189 0.69 7.91 -0.59
CA PHE A 189 -0.16 8.10 -1.77
C PHE A 189 -1.36 7.14 -1.78
N LEU A 190 -2.33 7.44 -2.65
CA LEU A 190 -3.51 6.63 -2.87
C LEU A 190 -3.35 5.76 -4.12
N TYR A 191 -3.89 4.55 -4.05
CA TYR A 191 -4.12 3.67 -5.17
C TYR A 191 -5.52 3.06 -5.04
N LYS A 192 -6.39 3.30 -6.02
CA LYS A 192 -7.81 2.93 -6.02
C LYS A 192 -8.52 3.26 -4.68
N GLY A 193 -8.19 4.43 -4.13
CA GLY A 193 -8.73 4.95 -2.86
C GLY A 193 -8.13 4.37 -1.58
N LYS A 194 -7.18 3.41 -1.66
CA LYS A 194 -6.45 2.86 -0.51
C LYS A 194 -5.13 3.63 -0.32
N LYS A 195 -4.80 3.98 0.93
CA LYS A 195 -3.48 4.53 1.27
C LYS A 195 -2.44 3.42 1.23
N ILE A 196 -1.45 3.58 0.37
CA ILE A 196 -0.38 2.59 0.16
C ILE A 196 0.99 3.26 0.08
N SER A 197 2.03 2.45 0.26
CA SER A 197 3.43 2.77 0.10
C SER A 197 3.99 2.19 -1.21
N ALA A 198 5.25 2.50 -1.56
CA ALA A 198 5.87 1.92 -2.75
C ALA A 198 6.13 0.40 -2.59
N GLU A 199 6.34 -0.06 -1.35
CA GLU A 199 6.43 -1.48 -0.99
C GLU A 199 5.10 -2.19 -1.19
N ASP A 200 4.01 -1.61 -0.67
CA ASP A 200 2.65 -2.10 -0.92
C ASP A 200 2.38 -2.19 -2.43
N ALA A 201 2.73 -1.15 -3.21
CA ALA A 201 2.54 -1.15 -4.67
C ALA A 201 3.34 -2.26 -5.37
N GLY A 202 4.55 -2.56 -4.90
CA GLY A 202 5.36 -3.68 -5.39
C GLY A 202 4.71 -5.04 -5.10
N ASN A 203 4.15 -5.24 -3.91
CA ASN A 203 3.48 -6.48 -3.53
C ASN A 203 2.15 -6.66 -4.30
N ILE A 204 1.42 -5.56 -4.56
CA ILE A 204 0.26 -5.55 -5.48
C ILE A 204 0.70 -5.96 -6.88
N MET A 205 1.78 -5.38 -7.40
CA MET A 205 2.31 -5.71 -8.73
C MET A 205 2.70 -7.19 -8.82
N PHE A 206 3.31 -7.75 -7.78
CA PHE A 206 3.68 -9.16 -7.69
C PHE A 206 2.45 -10.07 -7.77
N GLY A 207 1.40 -9.79 -7.01
CA GLY A 207 0.12 -10.52 -7.08
C GLY A 207 -0.55 -10.43 -8.45
N TYR A 208 -0.63 -9.21 -8.98
CA TYR A 208 -1.29 -8.92 -10.27
C TYR A 208 -0.58 -9.61 -11.45
N THR A 209 0.73 -9.45 -11.55
CA THR A 209 1.54 -10.04 -12.63
C THR A 209 1.72 -11.55 -12.46
N GLY A 210 1.73 -12.05 -11.22
CA GLY A 210 1.73 -13.48 -10.94
C GLY A 210 0.47 -14.18 -11.46
N ARG A 211 -0.72 -13.60 -11.19
CA ARG A 211 -1.98 -14.09 -11.76
C ARG A 211 -2.00 -14.01 -13.28
N ALA A 212 -1.50 -12.91 -13.84
CA ALA A 212 -1.41 -12.70 -15.29
C ALA A 212 -0.54 -13.76 -15.97
N THR A 213 0.57 -14.14 -15.32
CA THR A 213 1.49 -15.19 -15.79
C THR A 213 0.86 -16.57 -15.70
N GLY A 214 -0.11 -16.79 -14.81
CA GLY A 214 -0.83 -18.06 -14.66
C GLY A 214 -0.46 -18.86 -13.41
N PHE A 215 0.04 -18.20 -12.38
CA PHE A 215 0.27 -18.82 -11.07
C PHE A 215 -0.96 -18.67 -10.17
N SER A 216 -1.23 -19.69 -9.34
CA SER A 216 -2.27 -19.60 -8.31
C SER A 216 -1.86 -18.66 -7.18
N ASP A 217 -2.84 -18.21 -6.41
CA ASP A 217 -2.66 -17.42 -5.20
C ASP A 217 -1.71 -18.11 -4.20
N VAL A 218 -1.89 -19.41 -3.94
CA VAL A 218 -1.00 -20.22 -3.09
C VAL A 218 0.45 -20.18 -3.57
N THR A 219 0.69 -20.27 -4.89
CA THR A 219 2.05 -20.18 -5.45
C THR A 219 2.69 -18.82 -5.16
N LEU A 220 1.90 -17.75 -5.22
CA LEU A 220 2.38 -16.39 -4.98
C LEU A 220 2.59 -16.11 -3.49
N TYR A 221 1.67 -16.55 -2.62
CA TYR A 221 1.83 -16.43 -1.17
C TYR A 221 3.08 -17.18 -0.68
N TRP A 222 3.28 -18.38 -1.22
CA TRP A 222 4.51 -19.13 -0.98
C TRP A 222 5.75 -18.38 -1.49
N GLY A 223 5.69 -17.81 -2.69
CA GLY A 223 6.79 -17.03 -3.26
C GLY A 223 7.16 -15.78 -2.44
N GLY A 224 6.17 -15.05 -1.93
CA GLY A 224 6.35 -13.92 -1.01
C GLY A 224 7.06 -14.35 0.28
N GLY A 225 6.55 -15.43 0.90
CA GLY A 225 7.16 -16.04 2.07
C GLY A 225 8.62 -16.48 1.88
N VAL A 226 8.94 -17.12 0.76
CA VAL A 226 10.33 -17.50 0.42
C VAL A 226 11.23 -16.27 0.31
N ALA A 227 10.74 -15.19 -0.31
CA ALA A 227 11.49 -13.95 -0.44
C ALA A 227 11.74 -13.28 0.92
N ALA A 228 10.74 -13.27 1.81
CA ALA A 228 10.85 -12.73 3.17
C ALA A 228 11.84 -13.53 4.04
N GLN A 229 11.79 -14.86 3.95
CA GLN A 229 12.62 -15.75 4.75
C GLN A 229 14.02 -15.98 4.18
N GLY A 230 14.23 -15.68 2.89
CA GLY A 230 15.50 -15.86 2.20
C GLY A 230 15.98 -17.31 2.13
N SER A 231 15.10 -18.29 2.39
CA SER A 231 15.44 -19.70 2.46
C SER A 231 14.24 -20.61 2.19
N LEU A 232 14.40 -21.55 1.25
CA LEU A 232 13.43 -22.62 0.98
C LEU A 232 13.34 -23.66 2.12
N ASN A 233 14.34 -23.69 3.01
CA ASN A 233 14.41 -24.67 4.11
C ASN A 233 13.73 -24.18 5.40
N ASN A 234 13.22 -22.94 5.41
CA ASN A 234 12.48 -22.47 6.57
C ASN A 234 11.11 -23.16 6.63
N SER A 235 10.78 -23.81 7.74
CA SER A 235 9.48 -24.48 7.91
C SER A 235 8.30 -23.50 7.84
N GLU A 236 8.51 -22.21 8.12
CA GLU A 236 7.48 -21.18 8.02
C GLU A 236 6.94 -21.04 6.59
N VAL A 237 7.78 -21.28 5.56
CA VAL A 237 7.34 -21.22 4.16
C VAL A 237 6.41 -22.35 3.73
N ASN A 238 6.18 -23.33 4.60
CA ASN A 238 5.21 -24.40 4.38
C ASN A 238 3.97 -24.27 5.28
N THR A 239 3.86 -23.17 6.03
CA THR A 239 2.80 -22.98 7.03
C THR A 239 1.80 -21.93 6.53
N PRO A 240 0.60 -22.33 6.07
CA PRO A 240 -0.45 -21.38 5.70
C PRO A 240 -0.96 -20.60 6.94
N PRO A 241 -1.61 -19.45 6.74
CA PRO A 241 -1.93 -18.84 5.44
C PRO A 241 -0.81 -17.97 4.86
N TYR A 242 0.14 -17.52 5.70
CA TYR A 242 1.11 -16.49 5.30
C TYR A 242 2.40 -17.04 4.73
N TYR A 243 2.69 -18.33 4.91
CA TYR A 243 3.91 -18.97 4.41
C TYR A 243 5.21 -18.24 4.84
N GLY A 244 5.21 -17.67 6.04
CA GLY A 244 6.36 -16.91 6.57
C GLY A 244 6.50 -15.49 6.02
N ASP A 245 5.53 -14.97 5.27
CA ASP A 245 5.50 -13.57 4.85
C ASP A 245 4.90 -12.64 5.92
N ASP A 246 5.13 -11.33 5.78
CA ASP A 246 4.42 -10.33 6.59
C ASP A 246 2.93 -10.29 6.21
N VAL A 247 2.06 -10.04 7.19
CA VAL A 247 0.60 -10.03 6.98
C VAL A 247 0.19 -8.94 5.99
N ASN A 248 0.78 -7.74 6.05
CA ASN A 248 0.47 -6.67 5.11
C ASN A 248 0.95 -7.03 3.70
N ASP A 249 2.12 -7.65 3.56
CA ASP A 249 2.65 -8.07 2.27
C ASP A 249 1.74 -9.12 1.62
N HIS A 250 1.33 -10.13 2.39
CA HIS A 250 0.34 -11.12 1.97
C HIS A 250 -0.98 -10.48 1.51
N GLU A 251 -1.54 -9.54 2.30
CA GLU A 251 -2.77 -8.83 1.95
C GLU A 251 -2.64 -8.01 0.66
N MET A 252 -1.47 -7.40 0.41
CA MET A 252 -1.23 -6.65 -0.84
C MET A 252 -1.06 -7.57 -2.04
N ILE A 253 -0.42 -8.73 -1.89
CA ILE A 253 -0.34 -9.77 -2.93
C ILE A 253 -1.74 -10.26 -3.26
N GLN A 254 -2.55 -10.60 -2.26
CA GLN A 254 -3.93 -11.02 -2.44
C GLN A 254 -4.75 -9.93 -3.16
N TYR A 255 -4.62 -8.67 -2.72
CA TYR A 255 -5.31 -7.56 -3.35
C TYR A 255 -4.93 -7.40 -4.83
N GLY A 256 -3.65 -7.53 -5.19
CA GLY A 256 -3.20 -7.50 -6.58
C GLY A 256 -3.75 -8.67 -7.42
N TYR A 257 -3.80 -9.86 -6.83
CA TYR A 257 -4.36 -11.05 -7.46
C TYR A 257 -5.86 -10.90 -7.77
N GLU A 258 -6.64 -10.47 -6.78
CA GLU A 258 -8.08 -10.22 -6.90
C GLU A 258 -8.36 -9.06 -7.86
N LEU A 259 -7.52 -8.01 -7.81
CA LEU A 259 -7.62 -6.89 -8.74
C LEU A 259 -7.52 -7.37 -10.19
N PHE A 260 -6.53 -8.22 -10.51
CA PHE A 260 -6.40 -8.79 -11.84
C PHE A 260 -7.65 -9.57 -12.26
N GLN A 261 -8.17 -10.44 -11.38
CA GLN A 261 -9.38 -11.22 -11.66
C GLN A 261 -10.59 -10.32 -11.91
N SER A 262 -10.71 -9.21 -11.18
CA SER A 262 -11.79 -8.25 -11.34
C SER A 262 -11.71 -7.49 -12.68
N GLU A 263 -10.50 -7.18 -13.15
CA GLU A 263 -10.27 -6.46 -14.41
C GLU A 263 -10.40 -7.40 -15.62
N TYR A 264 -10.07 -8.68 -15.46
CA TYR A 264 -10.13 -9.70 -16.51
C TYR A 264 -10.91 -10.95 -16.08
N PRO A 265 -12.24 -10.86 -15.93
CA PRO A 265 -13.07 -11.96 -15.42
C PRO A 265 -13.11 -13.20 -16.34
N ASN A 266 -12.76 -13.03 -17.62
CA ASN A 266 -12.69 -14.12 -18.60
C ASN A 266 -11.24 -14.53 -18.91
N TYR A 267 -10.27 -14.09 -18.10
CA TYR A 267 -8.88 -14.51 -18.29
C TYR A 267 -8.75 -15.99 -17.99
N PRO A 268 -7.96 -16.75 -18.75
CA PRO A 268 -7.99 -18.19 -18.58
C PRO A 268 -7.41 -18.61 -17.23
N GLU A 269 -7.83 -19.80 -16.79
CA GLU A 269 -7.46 -20.37 -15.50
C GLU A 269 -5.95 -20.46 -15.32
N VAL A 270 -5.53 -20.53 -14.06
CA VAL A 270 -4.11 -20.66 -13.70
C VAL A 270 -3.53 -21.95 -14.28
N GLY A 271 -2.30 -21.87 -14.79
CA GLY A 271 -1.60 -23.01 -15.36
C GLY A 271 -0.75 -23.77 -14.37
N PHE A 272 -0.52 -23.20 -13.18
CA PHE A 272 0.20 -23.84 -12.09
C PHE A 272 -0.51 -23.61 -10.75
N GLU A 273 -0.77 -24.69 -10.04
CA GLU A 273 -1.38 -24.68 -8.71
C GLU A 273 -0.45 -25.29 -7.65
N GLY A 274 -0.37 -24.61 -6.51
CA GLY A 274 0.30 -25.10 -5.31
C GLY A 274 1.76 -24.68 -5.20
N ILE A 275 2.55 -25.47 -4.47
CA ILE A 275 3.93 -25.14 -4.14
C ILE A 275 4.90 -25.84 -5.12
N PRO A 276 5.77 -25.10 -5.84
CA PRO A 276 6.70 -25.66 -6.82
C PRO A 276 7.60 -26.78 -6.28
N VAL A 277 8.04 -26.66 -5.03
CA VAL A 277 8.91 -27.66 -4.41
C VAL A 277 8.24 -29.01 -4.17
N GLU A 278 6.94 -29.01 -3.85
CA GLU A 278 6.17 -30.24 -3.63
C GLU A 278 5.86 -30.99 -4.93
N LYS A 279 5.83 -30.26 -6.06
CA LYS A 279 5.54 -30.81 -7.39
C LYS A 279 6.76 -31.38 -8.11
N GLY A 280 7.93 -31.42 -7.46
CA GLY A 280 9.15 -31.94 -8.07
C GLY A 280 9.78 -31.03 -9.14
N LEU A 281 9.31 -29.77 -9.28
CA LEU A 281 9.95 -28.74 -10.12
C LEU A 281 11.32 -28.28 -9.54
N LEU A 282 11.65 -28.75 -8.35
CA LEU A 282 12.80 -28.35 -7.52
C LEU A 282 14.17 -28.54 -8.16
N ALA A 283 14.36 -29.56 -9.02
CA ALA A 283 15.67 -29.80 -9.62
C ALA A 283 16.10 -28.69 -10.60
N ALA A 284 15.18 -27.86 -11.08
CA ALA A 284 15.46 -26.75 -11.98
C ALA A 284 15.16 -25.36 -11.39
N ILE A 285 14.22 -25.25 -10.45
CA ILE A 285 13.88 -23.97 -9.79
C ILE A 285 14.79 -23.66 -8.59
N GLY A 286 15.28 -24.68 -7.87
CA GLY A 286 16.15 -24.49 -6.70
C GLY A 286 17.44 -23.72 -7.02
N ASP A 287 18.04 -23.98 -8.18
CA ASP A 287 19.23 -23.25 -8.65
C ASP A 287 18.92 -21.80 -9.07
N ILE A 288 17.69 -21.52 -9.54
CA ILE A 288 17.25 -20.17 -9.95
C ILE A 288 16.92 -19.30 -8.73
N ILE A 289 16.28 -19.87 -7.71
CA ILE A 289 15.82 -19.13 -6.52
C ILE A 289 16.92 -18.96 -5.46
N LEU A 290 17.84 -19.95 -5.30
CA LEU A 290 18.82 -19.97 -4.21
C LEU A 290 20.26 -19.63 -4.60
N ASN A 291 20.58 -19.49 -5.90
CA ASN A 291 21.92 -19.12 -6.36
C ASN A 291 21.87 -17.79 -7.13
N PRO A 292 21.96 -16.63 -6.45
CA PRO A 292 21.94 -15.31 -7.10
C PRO A 292 23.24 -14.98 -7.88
N GLY A 293 24.06 -16.00 -8.21
CA GLY A 293 25.47 -15.87 -8.59
C GLY A 293 25.86 -16.49 -9.93
N THR A 294 24.96 -16.54 -10.91
CA THR A 294 25.33 -16.78 -12.32
C THR A 294 24.77 -15.70 -13.22
#